data_AF-A0A7J3MNE7-F1
#
_entry.id   AF-A0A7J3MNE7-F1
#
_cell.length_a   1.000
_cell.length_b   1.000
_cell.length_c   1.000
_cell.angle_alpha   90.00
_cell.angle_beta   90.00
_cell.angle_gamma   90.00
#
_symmetry.space_group_name_H-M   'P 1'
#
loop_
_entity.id
_entity.type
_entity.pdbx_description
1 polymer ?
#
loop_
_entity_poly.entity_id
_entity_poly.type
_entity_poly.pdbx_seq_one_letter_code
_entity_poly.pdbx_strand_id
1 'polypeptide(L)'
;MAQPSVTEVKNFANYSYLALLILGALIALYGLYQIIWALSWPWAWYWGWGMGTLITGVICLAIGGFGAFTAFTVWKPKIVDAIDQGRYADAYQVASNPIQLIIGLICGGVIPAILLFLTQQKLSEIVRPAPPPPPPA
;
A
#
# COMPACT_ATOMS: atom_id res chain seq x y z
N MET A 1 -8.91 10.16 -29.62
CA MET A 1 -8.93 8.78 -29.09
C MET A 1 -8.54 8.88 -27.62
N ALA A 2 -9.51 8.85 -26.71
CA ALA A 2 -9.28 9.10 -25.28
C ALA A 2 -8.50 7.94 -24.66
N GLN A 3 -7.40 8.25 -23.96
CA GLN A 3 -6.39 7.32 -23.45
C GLN A 3 -6.99 6.28 -22.46
N PRO A 4 -7.11 5.00 -22.84
CA PRO A 4 -7.51 3.93 -21.92
C PRO A 4 -6.53 3.79 -20.75
N SER A 5 -5.26 4.16 -20.95
CA SER A 5 -4.17 4.03 -19.99
C SER A 5 -4.33 4.90 -18.73
N VAL A 6 -4.86 6.13 -18.84
CA VAL A 6 -4.96 7.06 -17.70
C VAL A 6 -6.03 6.61 -16.70
N THR A 7 -7.17 6.15 -17.22
CA THR A 7 -8.28 5.66 -16.39
C THR A 7 -7.86 4.39 -15.64
N GLU A 8 -7.12 3.50 -16.30
CA GLU A 8 -6.54 2.30 -15.66
C GLU A 8 -5.55 2.66 -14.54
N VAL A 9 -4.64 3.60 -14.77
CA VAL A 9 -3.67 4.08 -13.76
C VAL A 9 -4.38 4.60 -12.52
N LYS A 10 -5.42 5.42 -12.71
CA LYS A 10 -6.22 5.97 -11.62
C LYS A 10 -6.92 4.86 -10.84
N ASN A 11 -7.48 3.87 -11.53
CA ASN A 11 -8.13 2.73 -10.89
C ASN A 11 -7.13 1.89 -10.09
N PHE A 12 -5.95 1.59 -10.63
CA PHE A 12 -4.91 0.84 -9.91
C PHE A 12 -4.38 1.60 -8.68
N ALA A 13 -4.20 2.91 -8.78
CA ALA A 13 -3.81 3.74 -7.65
C ALA A 13 -4.88 3.78 -6.55
N ASN A 14 -6.16 3.89 -6.93
CA ASN A 14 -7.26 3.83 -5.97
C ASN A 14 -7.40 2.44 -5.34
N TYR A 15 -7.24 1.37 -6.13
CA TYR A 15 -7.27 0.01 -5.59
C TYR A 15 -6.08 -0.29 -4.68
N SER A 16 -4.88 0.24 -4.97
CA SER A 16 -3.74 0.08 -4.07
C SER A 16 -4.00 0.79 -2.73
N TYR A 17 -4.51 2.02 -2.76
CA TYR A 17 -4.90 2.77 -1.58
C TYR A 17 -5.96 2.06 -0.74
N LEU A 18 -7.04 1.60 -1.38
CA LEU A 18 -8.10 0.85 -0.69
C LEU A 18 -7.61 -0.49 -0.15
N ALA A 19 -6.79 -1.21 -0.91
CA ALA A 19 -6.21 -2.48 -0.48
C ALA A 19 -5.33 -2.28 0.76
N LEU A 20 -4.49 -1.23 0.80
CA LEU A 20 -3.68 -0.92 1.96
C LEU A 20 -4.54 -0.59 3.19
N LEU A 21 -5.62 0.19 3.02
CA LEU A 21 -6.52 0.51 4.12
C LEU A 21 -7.28 -0.71 4.64
N ILE A 22 -7.85 -1.51 3.74
CA ILE A 22 -8.63 -2.71 4.12
C ILE A 22 -7.71 -3.73 4.80
N LEU A 23 -6.55 -4.01 4.21
CA LEU A 23 -5.61 -4.99 4.76
C LEU A 23 -4.97 -4.46 6.05
N GLY A 24 -4.62 -3.18 6.12
CA GLY A 24 -4.16 -2.54 7.35
C GLY A 24 -5.21 -2.61 8.47
N ALA A 25 -6.49 -2.39 8.15
CA ALA A 25 -7.58 -2.52 9.11
C ALA A 25 -7.77 -3.98 9.57
N LEU A 26 -7.67 -4.96 8.65
CA LEU A 26 -7.74 -6.38 9.00
C LEU A 26 -6.57 -6.81 9.90
N ILE A 27 -5.36 -6.32 9.64
CA ILE A 27 -4.19 -6.56 10.49
C ILE A 27 -4.40 -5.95 11.88
N ALA A 28 -4.97 -4.73 11.96
CA ALA A 28 -5.28 -4.09 13.23
C ALA A 28 -6.36 -4.86 14.02
N LEU A 29 -7.43 -5.33 13.35
CA LEU A 29 -8.47 -6.15 13.96
C LEU A 29 -7.92 -7.49 14.45
N TYR A 30 -7.04 -8.13 13.68
CA TYR A 30 -6.34 -9.33 14.10
C TYR A 30 -5.45 -9.06 15.33
N GLY A 31 -4.74 -7.93 15.35
CA GLY A 31 -3.94 -7.52 16.50
C GLY A 31 -4.78 -7.32 17.76
N LEU A 32 -5.95 -6.69 17.62
CA LEU A 32 -6.90 -6.51 18.72
C LEU A 32 -7.46 -7.85 19.21
N TYR A 33 -7.83 -8.74 18.29
CA TYR A 33 -8.27 -10.10 18.61
C TYR A 33 -7.21 -10.85 19.42
N GLN A 34 -5.94 -10.78 19.03
CA GLN A 34 -4.83 -11.44 19.74
C GLN A 34 -4.67 -10.92 21.17
N ILE A 35 -4.83 -9.61 21.39
CA ILE A 35 -4.78 -9.01 22.73
C ILE A 35 -5.95 -9.50 23.58
N ILE A 36 -7.18 -9.47 23.05
CA ILE A 36 -8.37 -9.92 23.76
C ILE A 36 -8.25 -11.40 24.11
N TRP A 37 -7.81 -12.23 23.15
CA TRP A 37 -7.61 -13.66 23.37
C TRP A 37 -6.54 -13.94 24.43
N ALA A 38 -5.41 -13.24 24.38
CA ALA A 38 -4.36 -13.35 25.39
C ALA A 38 -4.86 -13.02 26.79
N LEU A 39 -5.66 -11.95 26.94
CA LEU A 39 -6.22 -11.54 28.23
C LEU A 39 -7.35 -12.45 28.72
N SER A 40 -8.11 -13.06 27.80
CA SER A 40 -9.29 -13.86 28.14
C SER A 40 -8.96 -15.25 28.66
N TRP A 41 -7.76 -15.78 28.40
CA TRP A 41 -7.37 -17.15 28.76
C TRP A 41 -6.23 -17.18 29.78
N PRO A 42 -6.54 -17.28 31.09
CA PRO A 42 -5.55 -17.35 32.17
C PRO A 42 -4.55 -18.49 32.01
N TRP A 43 -4.99 -19.62 31.44
CA TRP A 43 -4.12 -20.77 31.19
C TRP A 43 -3.04 -20.48 30.13
N ALA A 44 -3.30 -19.60 29.16
CA ALA A 44 -2.29 -19.20 28.16
C ALA A 44 -1.10 -18.47 28.80
N TRP A 45 -1.31 -17.79 29.94
CA TRP A 45 -0.25 -17.17 30.73
C TRP A 45 0.63 -18.20 31.43
N TYR A 46 0.03 -19.30 31.90
CA TYR A 46 0.72 -20.36 32.62
C TYR A 46 1.76 -21.10 31.75
N TRP A 47 1.49 -21.21 30.45
CA TRP A 47 2.39 -21.86 29.49
C TRP A 47 3.35 -20.88 28.79
N GLY A 48 3.28 -19.57 29.10
CA GLY A 48 4.11 -18.53 28.45
C GLY A 48 3.61 -18.04 27.09
N TRP A 49 2.47 -18.54 26.60
CA TRP A 49 1.89 -18.17 25.31
C TRP A 49 1.19 -16.80 25.37
N GLY A 50 0.66 -16.41 26.52
CA GLY A 50 -0.03 -15.14 26.71
C GLY A 50 0.82 -13.92 26.33
N MET A 51 2.08 -13.88 26.76
CA MET A 51 2.98 -12.75 26.48
C MET A 51 3.34 -12.65 25.00
N GLY A 52 3.65 -13.78 24.35
CA GLY A 52 3.98 -13.80 22.91
C GLY A 52 2.79 -13.36 22.05
N THR A 53 1.59 -13.79 22.41
CA THR A 53 0.36 -13.43 21.70
C THR A 53 0.00 -11.95 21.88
N LEU A 54 0.23 -11.39 23.07
CA LEU A 54 0.00 -9.98 23.38
C LEU A 54 1.00 -9.08 22.63
N ILE A 55 2.29 -9.43 22.64
CA ILE A 55 3.32 -8.73 21.87
C ILE A 55 2.98 -8.75 20.37
N THR A 56 2.58 -9.90 19.85
CA THR A 56 2.13 -10.03 18.45
C THR A 56 0.94 -9.13 18.17
N GLY A 57 -0.04 -9.10 19.07
CA GLY A 57 -1.21 -8.24 18.93
C GLY A 57 -0.89 -6.75 18.89
N VAL A 58 0.03 -6.28 19.75
CA VAL A 58 0.51 -4.89 19.75
C VAL A 58 1.28 -4.56 18.46
N ILE A 59 2.14 -5.47 18.00
CA ILE A 59 2.88 -5.30 16.75
C ILE A 59 1.91 -5.19 15.57
N CYS A 60 0.90 -6.07 15.48
CA CYS A 60 -0.12 -6.01 14.44
C CYS A 60 -0.93 -4.70 14.50
N LEU A 61 -1.30 -4.21 15.68
CA LEU A 61 -1.95 -2.90 15.81
C LEU A 61 -1.05 -1.76 15.32
N ALA A 62 0.24 -1.78 15.67
CA ALA A 62 1.19 -0.78 15.22
C ALA A 62 1.37 -0.82 13.69
N ILE A 63 1.50 -2.00 13.10
CA ILE A 63 1.63 -2.19 11.64
C ILE A 63 0.35 -1.72 10.92
N GLY A 64 -0.83 -2.15 11.38
CA GLY A 64 -2.10 -1.74 10.77
C GLY A 64 -2.35 -0.24 10.88
N GLY A 65 -2.07 0.36 12.04
CA GLY A 65 -2.17 1.80 12.26
C GLY A 65 -1.18 2.60 11.41
N PHE A 66 0.07 2.14 11.31
CA PHE A 66 1.09 2.76 10.46
C PHE A 66 0.75 2.63 8.97
N GLY A 67 0.21 1.49 8.55
CA GLY A 67 -0.34 1.28 7.21
C GLY A 67 -1.44 2.28 6.87
N ALA A 68 -2.43 2.44 7.75
CA ALA A 68 -3.48 3.44 7.55
C ALA A 68 -2.92 4.86 7.48
N PHE A 69 -1.99 5.22 8.38
CA PHE A 69 -1.33 6.52 8.38
C PHE A 69 -0.61 6.82 7.06
N THR A 70 0.16 5.88 6.53
CA THR A 70 0.88 6.04 5.25
C THR A 70 -0.09 6.12 4.06
N ALA A 71 -1.21 5.39 4.10
CA ALA A 71 -2.27 5.52 3.10
C ALA A 71 -2.80 6.96 3.00
N PHE A 72 -3.12 7.57 4.15
CA PHE A 72 -3.70 8.92 4.20
C PHE A 72 -2.69 10.03 3.94
N THR A 73 -1.44 9.88 4.39
CA THR A 73 -0.43 10.95 4.30
C THR A 73 0.40 10.91 3.02
N VAL A 74 0.53 9.74 2.40
CA VAL A 74 1.35 9.57 1.19
C VAL A 74 0.54 9.07 0.01
N TRP A 75 -0.16 7.95 0.11
CA TRP A 75 -0.73 7.30 -1.08
C TRP A 75 -1.88 8.11 -1.68
N LYS A 76 -2.79 8.61 -0.84
CA LYS A 76 -3.88 9.47 -1.31
C LYS A 76 -3.37 10.81 -1.90
N PRO A 77 -2.66 11.68 -1.16
CA PRO A 77 -2.30 12.99 -1.68
C PRO A 77 -1.18 12.98 -2.72
N LYS A 78 -0.26 12.01 -2.68
CA LYS A 78 0.94 12.03 -3.54
C LYS A 78 0.87 11.06 -4.72
N ILE A 79 -0.04 10.09 -4.71
CA ILE A 79 -0.22 9.16 -5.82
C ILE A 79 -1.59 9.40 -6.46
N VAL A 80 -2.68 9.17 -5.71
CA VAL A 80 -4.05 9.27 -6.24
C VAL A 80 -4.39 10.70 -6.69
N ASP A 81 -4.23 11.68 -5.79
CA ASP A 81 -4.57 13.07 -6.10
C ASP A 81 -3.63 13.66 -7.16
N ALA A 82 -2.37 13.21 -7.20
CA ALA A 82 -1.40 13.61 -8.23
C ALA A 82 -1.78 13.08 -9.62
N ILE A 83 -2.28 11.83 -9.70
CA ILE A 83 -2.83 11.26 -10.93
C ILE A 83 -4.09 12.03 -11.36
N ASP A 84 -4.98 12.36 -10.43
CA ASP A 84 -6.22 13.10 -10.70
C ASP A 84 -5.97 14.52 -11.22
N GLN A 85 -4.87 15.13 -10.79
CA GLN A 85 -4.44 16.46 -11.23
C GLN A 85 -3.58 16.42 -12.51
N GLY A 86 -3.40 15.25 -13.12
CA GLY A 86 -2.58 15.08 -14.33
C GLY A 86 -1.07 15.23 -14.10
N ARG A 87 -0.61 15.23 -12.85
CA ARG A 87 0.82 15.33 -12.47
C ARG A 87 1.46 13.95 -12.44
N TYR A 88 1.53 13.31 -13.60
CA TYR A 88 2.00 11.92 -13.72
C TYR A 88 3.48 11.73 -13.36
N ALA A 89 4.33 12.73 -13.59
CA ALA A 89 5.76 12.67 -13.21
C ALA A 89 5.96 12.67 -11.68
N ASP A 90 5.19 13.49 -10.97
CA ASP A 90 5.22 13.58 -9.50
C ASP A 90 4.69 12.27 -8.87
N ALA A 91 3.58 11.76 -9.40
CA ALA A 91 3.00 10.48 -8.98
C ALA A 91 3.98 9.31 -9.25
N TYR A 92 4.65 9.31 -10.40
CA TYR A 92 5.66 8.31 -10.74
C TYR A 92 6.85 8.39 -9.79
N GLN A 93 7.36 9.57 -9.48
CA GLN A 93 8.49 9.73 -8.56
C GLN A 93 8.18 9.15 -7.17
N VAL A 94 6.99 9.42 -6.65
CA VAL A 94 6.59 8.92 -5.32
C VAL A 94 6.29 7.43 -5.35
N ALA A 95 5.60 6.93 -6.37
CA ALA A 95 5.33 5.50 -6.53
C ALA A 95 6.62 4.71 -6.80
N SER A 96 7.58 5.28 -7.51
CA SER A 96 8.91 4.70 -7.79
C SER A 96 9.80 4.55 -6.58
N ASN A 97 9.46 5.20 -5.46
CA ASN A 97 10.25 5.13 -4.26
C ASN A 97 10.15 3.72 -3.64
N PRO A 98 11.27 2.97 -3.50
CA PRO A 98 11.25 1.63 -2.93
C PRO A 98 10.70 1.60 -1.50
N ILE A 99 10.79 2.71 -0.77
CA ILE A 99 10.23 2.84 0.58
C ILE A 99 8.70 2.66 0.55
N GLN A 100 8.00 3.16 -0.47
CA GLN A 100 6.54 3.01 -0.58
C GLN A 100 6.13 1.57 -0.91
N LEU A 101 6.92 0.87 -1.72
CA LEU A 101 6.72 -0.56 -1.99
C LEU A 101 6.95 -1.41 -0.74
N ILE A 102 7.98 -1.11 0.04
CA ILE A 102 8.26 -1.79 1.31
C ILE A 102 7.14 -1.54 2.31
N ILE A 103 6.65 -0.30 2.43
CA ILE A 103 5.52 0.04 3.29
C ILE A 103 4.25 -0.70 2.82
N GLY A 104 3.99 -0.74 1.52
CA GLY A 104 2.89 -1.50 0.94
C GLY A 104 2.96 -2.98 1.31
N LEU A 105 4.15 -3.57 1.20
CA LEU A 105 4.39 -4.97 1.52
C LEU A 105 4.23 -5.29 3.02
N ILE A 106 4.82 -4.47 3.89
CA ILE A 106 4.82 -4.71 5.34
C ILE A 106 3.43 -4.40 5.94
N CYS A 107 2.81 -3.31 5.51
CA CYS A 107 1.60 -2.80 6.18
C CYS A 107 0.30 -3.23 5.50
N GLY A 108 0.35 -3.60 4.23
CA GLY A 108 -0.82 -4.08 3.48
C GLY A 108 -0.61 -5.43 2.79
N GLY A 109 0.58 -6.02 2.87
CA GLY A 109 0.87 -7.29 2.20
C GLY A 109 1.17 -7.16 0.71
N VAL A 110 1.21 -8.31 0.04
CA VAL A 110 1.66 -8.42 -1.36
C VAL A 110 0.73 -7.70 -2.35
N ILE A 111 -0.58 -7.70 -2.08
CA ILE A 111 -1.60 -7.15 -2.99
C ILE A 111 -1.41 -5.64 -3.23
N PRO A 112 -1.38 -4.77 -2.20
CA PRO A 112 -1.18 -3.34 -2.41
C PRO A 112 0.20 -3.01 -2.98
N ALA A 113 1.23 -3.79 -2.66
CA ALA A 113 2.56 -3.63 -3.26
C ALA A 113 2.55 -3.90 -4.77
N ILE A 114 1.90 -4.98 -5.22
CA ILE A 114 1.76 -5.29 -6.66
C ILE A 114 0.93 -4.22 -7.36
N LEU A 115 -0.18 -3.76 -6.77
CA LEU A 115 -1.03 -2.72 -7.37
C LEU A 115 -0.27 -1.40 -7.52
N LEU A 116 0.55 -1.04 -6.52
CA LEU A 116 1.41 0.15 -6.59
C LEU A 116 2.49 -0.04 -7.67
N PHE A 117 3.07 -1.24 -7.79
CA PHE A 117 3.99 -1.59 -8.87
C PHE A 117 3.36 -1.49 -10.27
N LEU A 118 2.13 -1.99 -10.46
CA LEU A 118 1.39 -1.84 -11.71
C LEU A 118 1.10 -0.36 -12.02
N THR A 119 0.76 0.43 -10.99
CA THR A 119 0.59 1.88 -11.12
C THR A 119 1.87 2.54 -11.61
N GLN A 120 3.04 2.14 -11.08
CA GLN A 120 4.34 2.63 -11.54
C GLN A 120 4.62 2.27 -12.99
N GLN A 121 4.37 1.01 -13.39
CA GLN A 121 4.59 0.55 -14.76
C GLN A 121 3.77 1.37 -15.75
N LYS A 122 2.48 1.55 -15.48
CA LYS A 122 1.59 2.33 -16.33
C LYS A 122 1.91 3.82 -16.33
N LEU A 123 2.34 4.39 -15.20
CA LEU A 123 2.84 5.76 -15.16
C LEU A 123 4.12 5.94 -15.98
N SER A 124 5.02 4.95 -16.00
CA SER A 124 6.24 5.00 -16.80
C SER A 124 5.97 4.99 -18.31
N GLU A 125 4.91 4.30 -18.75
CA GLU A 125 4.45 4.32 -20.15
C GLU A 125 3.93 5.70 -20.57
N ILE A 126 3.29 6.43 -19.65
CA ILE A 126 2.74 7.77 -19.89
C ILE A 126 3.85 8.83 -19.84
N VAL A 127 4.84 8.68 -18.95
CA VAL A 127 5.89 9.67 -18.69
C VAL A 127 7.08 9.53 -19.65
N ARG A 128 7.30 8.36 -20.28
CA ARG A 128 8.42 8.18 -21.23
C ARG A 128 8.22 9.00 -22.52
N PRO A 129 9.24 9.76 -22.98
CA PRO A 129 9.22 10.38 -24.30
C PRO A 129 9.13 9.30 -25.39
N ALA A 130 8.37 9.58 -26.46
CA ALA A 130 8.34 8.69 -27.63
C ALA A 130 9.77 8.41 -28.13
N PRO A 131 10.11 7.18 -28.53
CA PRO A 131 11.41 6.90 -29.14
C PRO A 131 11.61 7.85 -30.34
N PRO A 132 12.81 8.44 -30.52
CA PRO A 132 13.08 9.24 -31.70
C PRO A 132 12.80 8.40 -32.96
N PRO A 133 12.19 8.98 -34.01
CA PRO A 133 11.87 8.25 -35.22
C PRO A 133 13.14 7.58 -35.79
N PRO A 134 13.03 6.35 -36.35
CA PRO A 134 14.16 5.68 -36.98
C PRO A 134 14.81 6.61 -38.01
N PRO A 135 16.16 6.65 -38.10
CA PRO A 135 16.84 7.36 -39.18
C PRO A 135 16.25 6.92 -40.53
N PRO A 136 15.94 7.84 -41.45
CA PRO A 136 15.59 7.49 -42.82
C PRO A 136 16.70 6.60 -43.39
N ALA A 137 16.34 5.40 -43.84
CA ALA A 137 17.24 4.50 -44.55
C ALA A 137 17.63 5.07 -45.92
#